data_AF-A0A7S0XGA2-F1
#
_entry.id   AF-A0A7S0XGA2-F1
#
_cell.length_a   1.000
_cell.length_b   1.000
_cell.length_c   1.000
_cell.angle_alpha   90.00
_cell.angle_beta   90.00
_cell.angle_gamma   90.00
#
_symmetry.space_group_name_H-M   'P 1'
#
loop_
_entity.id
_entity.type
_entity.pdbx_description
1 polymer ?
#
loop_
_entity_poly.entity_id
_entity_poly.type
_entity_poly.pdbx_seq_one_letter_code
_entity_poly.pdbx_strand_id
1 'polypeptide(L)'
;WTLRKQDNPAGGVTCAHLLLFTPDGKVLVAVGVSGAVNVIDLESWEVMQSLKAHLPKHSAAASALEKAAAKDKAGKRKGTDPLAAKIGGAAGASAAAGAVARSVAVLSADVGCPAVSHACASADNQWLALVTTRAGSSGRRAAGVHVYNLDTLKLHASLPPPPGHAVWPPVAAMALSAAGVLALAVRDNALLAYDIESAQLAPWSSALAAASVAAPAELAALPGQICGLSFDPTP
;
A
#
# COMPACT_ATOMS: atom_id res chain seq x y z
N TRP A 1 32.83 4.58 0.67
CA TRP A 1 31.42 4.24 0.97
C TRP A 1 31.38 2.76 1.32
N THR A 2 30.90 2.40 2.51
CA THR A 2 30.80 1.00 2.92
C THR A 2 29.33 0.59 2.89
N LEU A 3 28.99 -0.31 1.97
CA LEU A 3 27.64 -0.86 1.90
C LEU A 3 27.47 -1.82 3.08
N ARG A 4 26.52 -1.55 3.97
CA ARG A 4 26.18 -2.46 5.06
C ARG A 4 24.83 -3.08 4.78
N LYS A 5 24.77 -4.41 4.82
CA LYS A 5 23.50 -5.12 4.79
C LYS A 5 22.82 -4.92 6.15
N GLN A 6 21.61 -4.40 6.13
CA GLN A 6 20.75 -4.31 7.30
C GLN A 6 19.69 -5.42 7.23
N ASP A 7 19.45 -6.08 8.35
CA ASP A 7 18.40 -7.10 8.43
C ASP A 7 17.01 -6.46 8.35
N ASN A 8 15.95 -7.25 8.16
CA ASN A 8 14.60 -6.68 8.08
C ASN A 8 14.25 -5.87 9.33
N PRO A 9 13.53 -4.75 9.19
CA PRO A 9 13.16 -3.91 10.32
C PRO A 9 12.36 -4.68 11.36
N ALA A 10 12.62 -4.37 12.63
CA ALA A 10 11.91 -4.97 13.76
C ALA A 10 10.43 -4.58 13.66
N GLY A 11 9.54 -5.57 13.61
CA GLY A 11 8.09 -5.33 13.41
C GLY A 11 7.46 -6.07 12.22
N GLY A 12 8.24 -6.85 11.45
CA GLY A 12 7.67 -7.94 10.66
C GLY A 12 7.36 -7.64 9.20
N VAL A 13 7.99 -6.62 8.60
CA VAL A 13 7.93 -6.43 7.13
C VAL A 13 8.73 -7.56 6.47
N THR A 14 8.02 -8.42 5.73
CA THR A 14 8.61 -9.61 5.09
C THR A 14 8.75 -9.45 3.58
N CYS A 15 7.74 -8.88 2.93
CA CYS A 15 7.70 -8.60 1.52
C CYS A 15 6.96 -7.28 1.29
N ALA A 16 7.56 -6.38 0.51
CA ALA A 16 6.96 -5.12 0.11
C ALA A 16 6.97 -4.99 -1.42
N HIS A 17 5.90 -4.48 -2.01
CA HIS A 17 5.82 -4.22 -3.45
C HIS A 17 5.96 -2.73 -3.79
N LEU A 18 5.77 -1.84 -2.82
CA LEU A 18 6.08 -0.41 -2.94
C LEU A 18 6.94 0.03 -1.77
N LEU A 19 7.95 0.84 -2.08
CA LEU A 19 8.84 1.48 -1.12
C LEU A 19 8.89 2.97 -1.46
N LEU A 20 8.82 3.81 -0.42
CA LEU A 20 8.83 5.24 -0.56
C LEU A 20 9.64 5.83 0.60
N PHE A 21 10.65 6.63 0.27
CA PHE A 21 11.35 7.44 1.25
C PHE A 21 10.60 8.77 1.41
N THR A 22 10.49 9.24 2.65
CA THR A 22 10.13 10.64 2.88
C THR A 22 11.25 11.55 2.36
N PRO A 23 10.92 12.74 1.83
CA PRO A 23 11.92 13.71 1.36
C PRO A 23 13.05 14.02 2.35
N ASP A 24 12.79 14.00 3.66
CA ASP A 24 13.81 14.20 4.70
C ASP A 24 14.77 13.01 4.89
N GLY A 25 14.48 11.87 4.27
CA GLY A 25 15.28 10.64 4.37
C GLY A 25 15.26 9.99 5.75
N LYS A 26 14.35 10.37 6.64
CA LYS A 26 14.24 9.80 7.99
C LYS A 26 13.26 8.64 8.07
N VAL A 27 12.29 8.59 7.18
CA VAL A 27 11.22 7.60 7.22
C VAL A 27 11.16 6.82 5.91
N LEU A 28 10.99 5.50 6.04
CA LEU A 28 10.69 4.59 4.94
C LEU A 28 9.28 4.06 5.09
N VAL A 29 8.46 4.30 4.08
CA VAL A 29 7.14 3.69 3.95
C VAL A 29 7.28 2.43 3.10
N ALA A 30 6.94 1.29 3.68
CA ALA A 30 6.97 -0.01 3.03
C ALA A 30 5.56 -0.60 2.97
N VAL A 31 5.04 -0.73 1.75
CA VAL A 31 3.71 -1.31 1.50
C VAL A 31 3.87 -2.80 1.26
N GLY A 32 3.33 -3.59 2.19
CA GLY A 32 3.34 -5.04 2.12
C GLY A 32 2.38 -5.59 1.08
N VAL A 33 2.65 -6.82 0.62
CA VAL A 33 1.75 -7.55 -0.29
C VAL A 33 0.38 -7.81 0.36
N SER A 34 0.31 -7.89 1.69
CA SER A 34 -0.93 -7.96 2.48
C SER A 34 -1.69 -6.63 2.54
N GLY A 35 -1.23 -5.60 1.83
CA GLY A 35 -1.78 -4.25 1.84
C GLY A 35 -1.41 -3.45 3.09
N ALA A 36 -0.77 -4.03 4.10
CA ALA A 36 -0.34 -3.28 5.28
C ALA A 36 0.74 -2.27 4.90
N VAL A 37 0.54 -1.01 5.27
CA VAL A 37 1.52 0.06 5.04
C VAL A 37 2.29 0.26 6.33
N ASN A 38 3.57 -0.06 6.31
CA ASN A 38 4.46 0.06 7.47
C ASN A 38 5.29 1.32 7.33
N VAL A 39 5.30 2.14 8.38
CA VAL A 39 6.12 3.34 8.48
C VAL A 39 7.30 2.98 9.38
N ILE A 40 8.50 3.09 8.83
CA ILE A 40 9.76 2.64 9.43
C ILE A 40 10.64 3.86 9.64
N ASP A 41 11.15 4.02 10.86
CA ASP A 41 12.18 5.01 11.14
C ASP A 41 13.53 4.46 10.65
N LEU A 42 14.25 5.25 9.85
CA LEU A 42 15.53 4.86 9.26
C LEU A 42 16.71 5.02 10.23
N GLU A 43 16.58 5.84 11.27
CA GLU A 43 17.62 6.01 12.29
C GLU A 43 17.66 4.80 13.24
N SER A 44 16.51 4.43 13.81
CA SER A 44 16.39 3.26 14.68
C SER A 44 16.21 1.93 13.94
N TRP A 45 15.77 1.98 12.67
CA TRP A 45 15.40 0.81 11.86
C TRP A 45 14.24 -0.02 12.45
N GLU A 46 13.31 0.66 13.13
CA GLU A 46 12.13 0.07 13.76
C GLU A 46 10.84 0.48 13.04
N VAL A 47 9.84 -0.41 13.03
CA VAL A 47 8.50 -0.10 12.53
C VAL A 47 7.79 0.79 13.56
N MET A 48 7.65 2.08 13.25
CA MET A 48 6.89 3.03 14.07
C MET A 48 5.41 2.67 14.12
N GLN A 49 4.83 2.35 12.95
CA GLN A 49 3.41 2.01 12.86
C GLN A 49 3.09 1.16 11.63
N SER A 50 2.05 0.32 11.76
CA SER A 50 1.46 -0.45 10.67
C SER A 50 0.02 0.00 10.42
N LEU A 51 -0.21 0.71 9.32
CA LEU A 51 -1.51 1.24 8.93
C LEU A 51 -2.32 0.13 8.24
N LYS A 52 -3.44 -0.28 8.86
CA LYS A 52 -4.33 -1.34 8.35
C LYS A 52 -5.81 -0.97 8.36
N ALA A 53 -6.21 0.00 9.19
CA ALA A 53 -7.61 0.26 9.52
C ALA A 53 -8.47 0.71 8.33
N HIS A 54 -7.89 1.40 7.35
CA HIS A 54 -8.61 1.99 6.21
C HIS A 54 -8.28 1.35 4.87
N LEU A 55 -7.39 0.35 4.86
CA LEU A 55 -6.99 -0.33 3.65
C LEU A 55 -7.97 -1.49 3.34
N PRO A 56 -8.12 -1.87 2.06
CA PRO A 56 -8.91 -3.03 1.68
C PRO A 56 -8.39 -4.29 2.39
N LYS A 57 -9.30 -5.24 2.67
CA LYS A 57 -8.87 -6.57 3.09
C LYS A 57 -8.11 -7.23 1.94
N HIS A 58 -6.94 -7.78 2.23
CA HIS A 58 -6.10 -8.41 1.23
C HIS A 58 -6.71 -9.71 0.69
N SER A 59 -6.32 -10.10 -0.52
CA SER A 59 -6.83 -11.30 -1.17
C SER A 59 -6.38 -12.57 -0.45
N ALA A 60 -7.08 -13.68 -0.69
CA ALA A 60 -6.69 -14.99 -0.16
C ALA A 60 -5.26 -15.38 -0.58
N ALA A 61 -4.82 -14.98 -1.78
CA ALA A 61 -3.46 -15.18 -2.26
C ALA A 61 -2.43 -14.43 -1.39
N ALA A 62 -2.71 -13.16 -1.07
CA ALA A 62 -1.84 -12.36 -0.20
C ALA A 62 -1.78 -12.92 1.23
N SER A 63 -2.91 -13.39 1.79
CA SER A 63 -2.92 -14.09 3.07
C SER A 63 -2.08 -15.37 3.05
N ALA A 64 -2.15 -16.12 1.95
CA ALA A 64 -1.39 -17.36 1.79
C ALA A 64 0.12 -17.08 1.71
N LEU A 65 0.52 -16.03 0.98
CA LEU A 65 1.92 -15.60 0.89
C LEU A 65 2.47 -15.16 2.26
N GLU A 66 1.72 -14.35 3.02
CA GLU A 66 2.14 -13.92 4.36
C GLU A 66 2.29 -15.11 5.32
N LYS A 67 1.37 -16.08 5.27
CA LYS A 67 1.47 -17.31 6.06
C LYS A 67 2.65 -18.18 5.64
N ALA A 68 2.96 -18.27 4.34
CA ALA A 68 4.13 -19.00 3.85
C ALA A 68 5.43 -18.36 4.36
N ALA A 69 5.56 -17.03 4.26
CA ALA A 69 6.71 -16.29 4.77
C ALA A 69 6.89 -16.44 6.29
N ALA A 70 5.79 -16.50 7.05
CA ALA A 70 5.84 -16.75 8.49
C ALA A 70 6.29 -18.19 8.84
N LYS A 71 5.87 -19.20 8.05
CA LYS A 71 6.30 -20.59 8.23
C LYS A 71 7.79 -20.78 7.97
N ASP A 72 8.34 -20.12 6.95
CA ASP A 72 9.79 -20.19 6.67
C ASP A 72 10.64 -19.65 7.83
N LYS A 73 10.18 -18.59 8.50
CA LYS A 73 10.83 -18.07 9.72
C LYS A 73 10.73 -19.04 10.90
N ALA A 74 9.60 -19.73 11.06
CA ALA A 74 9.42 -20.73 12.12
C ALA A 74 10.26 -22.00 11.87
N GLY A 75 10.39 -22.41 10.60
CA GLY A 75 11.24 -23.53 10.20
C GLY A 75 12.73 -23.28 10.47
N LYS A 76 13.22 -22.06 10.20
CA LYS A 76 14.61 -21.66 10.50
C LYS A 76 14.95 -21.61 12.00
N ARG A 77 13.98 -21.36 12.88
CA ARG A 77 14.19 -21.35 14.34
C ARG A 77 14.26 -22.75 14.96
N LYS A 78 13.95 -23.81 14.20
CA LYS A 78 13.88 -25.20 14.71
C LYS A 78 15.07 -26.07 14.25
N GLY A 79 16.14 -25.47 13.73
CA GLY A 79 17.39 -26.14 13.42
C GLY A 79 18.37 -26.07 14.59
N THR A 80 18.11 -26.81 15.67
CA THR A 80 19.15 -27.19 16.65
C THR A 80 19.60 -28.60 16.33
N ASP A 81 20.91 -28.75 16.17
CA ASP A 81 21.75 -29.92 15.88
C ASP A 81 21.10 -31.33 15.83
N PRO A 82 21.27 -32.08 14.73
CA PRO A 82 20.79 -33.45 14.62
C PRO A 82 21.85 -34.42 15.16
N LEU A 83 22.14 -34.42 16.46
CA LEU A 83 22.98 -35.47 17.05
C LEU A 83 22.68 -35.73 18.54
N ALA A 84 21.43 -36.11 18.82
CA ALA A 84 21.12 -36.87 20.03
C ALA A 84 19.90 -37.76 19.79
N ALA A 85 20.13 -38.87 19.10
CA ALA A 85 19.23 -40.01 19.17
C ALA A 85 19.18 -40.51 20.63
N LYS A 86 17.98 -40.60 21.21
CA LYS A 86 17.75 -41.53 22.31
C LYS A 86 16.39 -42.22 22.14
N ILE A 87 16.54 -43.53 21.97
CA ILE A 87 15.51 -44.55 21.79
C ILE A 87 14.85 -44.86 23.14
N GLY A 88 13.53 -45.08 23.11
CA GLY A 88 12.69 -45.56 24.21
C GLY A 88 11.45 -44.65 24.35
N GLY A 89 10.21 -45.10 24.34
CA GLY A 89 9.62 -46.43 24.40
C GLY A 89 8.24 -46.30 25.07
N ALA A 90 7.18 -46.67 24.33
CA ALA A 90 5.82 -47.02 24.74
C ALA A 90 4.81 -45.97 25.30
N ALA A 91 3.64 -46.04 24.64
CA ALA A 91 2.26 -45.89 25.14
C ALA A 91 1.74 -44.52 25.59
N GLY A 92 0.78 -44.00 24.80
CA GLY A 92 -0.06 -42.87 25.16
C GLY A 92 -0.85 -42.36 23.95
N ALA A 93 -1.85 -43.10 23.50
CA ALA A 93 -2.79 -42.67 22.49
C ALA A 93 -3.61 -41.47 23.02
N SER A 94 -3.29 -40.27 22.53
CA SER A 94 -4.15 -39.10 22.63
C SER A 94 -4.35 -38.55 21.22
N ALA A 95 -5.57 -38.73 20.73
CA ALA A 95 -6.03 -38.23 19.45
C ALA A 95 -6.13 -36.69 19.50
N ALA A 96 -5.02 -36.02 19.21
CA ALA A 96 -5.06 -34.63 18.78
C ALA A 96 -5.19 -34.64 17.25
N ALA A 97 -6.42 -34.40 16.80
CA ALA A 97 -6.76 -34.21 15.39
C ALA A 97 -5.76 -33.25 14.74
N GLY A 98 -4.84 -33.81 13.97
CA GLY A 98 -3.94 -33.06 13.11
C GLY A 98 -4.79 -32.37 12.06
N ALA A 99 -5.17 -31.13 12.34
CA ALA A 99 -5.64 -30.20 11.32
C ALA A 99 -4.45 -29.93 10.40
N VAL A 100 -4.25 -30.83 9.43
CA VAL A 100 -3.43 -30.58 8.26
C VAL A 100 -4.03 -29.34 7.64
N ALA A 101 -3.36 -28.21 7.84
CA ALA A 101 -3.76 -26.94 7.26
C ALA A 101 -3.78 -27.15 5.75
N ARG A 102 -4.97 -27.40 5.19
CA ARG A 102 -5.19 -27.51 3.75
C ARG A 102 -4.55 -26.28 3.14
N SER A 103 -3.53 -26.49 2.30
CA SER A 103 -3.04 -25.45 1.41
C SER A 103 -4.22 -25.06 0.54
N VAL A 104 -4.87 -23.94 0.87
CA VAL A 104 -5.94 -23.41 0.03
C VAL A 104 -5.29 -23.11 -1.30
N ALA A 105 -5.69 -23.85 -2.34
CA ALA A 105 -5.21 -23.63 -3.69
C ALA A 105 -5.58 -22.20 -4.08
N VAL A 106 -4.57 -21.39 -4.36
CA VAL A 106 -4.74 -20.01 -4.82
C VAL A 106 -5.16 -20.07 -6.29
N LEU A 107 -6.39 -19.65 -6.60
CA LEU A 107 -6.87 -19.55 -7.97
C LEU A 107 -6.31 -18.29 -8.64
N SER A 108 -6.27 -18.26 -9.97
CA SER A 108 -5.90 -17.03 -10.70
C SER A 108 -6.82 -15.85 -10.36
N ALA A 109 -8.07 -16.11 -9.98
CA ALA A 109 -9.01 -15.08 -9.52
C ALA A 109 -8.69 -14.55 -8.11
N ASP A 110 -7.89 -15.28 -7.32
CA ASP A 110 -7.42 -14.85 -6.00
C ASP A 110 -6.17 -13.96 -6.10
N VAL A 111 -5.48 -14.00 -7.26
CA VAL A 111 -4.41 -13.06 -7.64
C VAL A 111 -5.08 -11.74 -8.05
N GLY A 112 -5.66 -11.06 -7.07
CA GLY A 112 -6.22 -9.73 -7.24
C GLY A 112 -5.14 -8.67 -7.45
N CYS A 113 -5.56 -7.46 -7.84
CA CYS A 113 -4.71 -6.28 -7.82
C CYS A 113 -4.15 -6.00 -6.41
N PRO A 114 -2.95 -5.40 -6.30
CA PRO A 114 -2.39 -5.06 -5.00
C PRO A 114 -3.31 -4.10 -4.26
N ALA A 115 -3.52 -4.33 -2.96
CA ALA A 115 -4.47 -3.56 -2.16
C ALA A 115 -4.18 -2.04 -2.17
N VAL A 116 -2.91 -1.68 -2.32
CA VAL A 116 -2.42 -0.31 -2.56
C VAL A 116 -1.66 -0.32 -3.88
N SER A 117 -2.06 0.53 -4.82
CA SER A 117 -1.42 0.64 -6.14
C SER A 117 -0.34 1.71 -6.19
N HIS A 118 -0.55 2.82 -5.47
CA HIS A 118 0.32 3.98 -5.51
C HIS A 118 0.42 4.59 -4.12
N ALA A 119 1.58 5.20 -3.84
CA ALA A 119 1.87 5.95 -2.64
C ALA A 119 2.76 7.13 -2.99
N CYS A 120 2.53 8.30 -2.39
CA CYS A 120 3.43 9.43 -2.47
C CYS A 120 3.46 10.20 -1.15
N ALA A 121 4.63 10.76 -0.83
CA ALA A 121 4.82 11.64 0.31
C ALA A 121 4.87 13.08 -0.20
N SER A 122 4.32 13.99 0.61
CA SER A 122 4.47 15.43 0.36
C SER A 122 5.91 15.85 0.58
N ALA A 123 6.37 16.84 -0.18
CA ALA A 123 7.73 17.38 -0.11
C ALA A 123 8.06 18.01 1.26
N ASP A 124 7.05 18.44 2.02
CA ASP A 124 7.19 18.98 3.38
C ASP A 124 7.23 17.88 4.48
N ASN A 125 7.13 16.61 4.09
CA ASN A 125 7.06 15.45 4.98
C ASN A 125 5.84 15.41 5.92
N GLN A 126 4.80 16.20 5.68
CA GLN A 126 3.62 16.21 6.56
C GLN A 126 2.58 15.16 6.14
N TRP A 127 2.49 14.87 4.85
CA TRP A 127 1.40 14.08 4.28
C TRP A 127 1.89 12.84 3.53
N LEU A 128 1.14 11.75 3.68
CA LEU A 128 1.28 10.52 2.91
C LEU A 128 -0.05 10.21 2.23
N ALA A 129 -0.07 10.24 0.90
CA ALA A 129 -1.22 9.85 0.11
C ALA A 129 -1.07 8.42 -0.41
N LEU A 130 -2.15 7.65 -0.35
CA LEU A 130 -2.23 6.27 -0.80
C LEU A 130 -3.44 6.08 -1.72
N VAL A 131 -3.26 5.40 -2.84
CA VAL A 131 -4.37 4.89 -3.65
C VAL A 131 -4.56 3.41 -3.38
N THR A 132 -5.74 3.09 -2.89
CA THR A 132 -6.20 1.71 -2.71
C THR A 132 -6.97 1.24 -3.93
N THR A 133 -6.80 -0.03 -4.28
CA THR A 133 -7.57 -0.65 -5.35
C THR A 133 -8.68 -1.52 -4.78
N ARG A 134 -9.66 -1.85 -5.61
CA ARG A 134 -10.71 -2.79 -5.23
C ARG A 134 -10.14 -4.21 -5.20
N ALA A 135 -9.82 -4.70 -4.00
CA ALA A 135 -9.30 -6.05 -3.82
C ALA A 135 -10.40 -7.12 -3.98
N GLY A 136 -10.48 -7.72 -5.17
CA GLY A 136 -11.26 -8.94 -5.47
C GLY A 136 -12.79 -8.81 -5.37
N SER A 137 -13.52 -9.89 -5.71
CA SER A 137 -15.00 -9.90 -5.69
C SER A 137 -15.59 -9.88 -4.27
N SER A 138 -14.81 -10.25 -3.25
CA SER A 138 -15.23 -10.32 -1.85
C SER A 138 -14.95 -9.04 -1.04
N GLY A 139 -14.29 -8.05 -1.63
CA GLY A 139 -13.91 -6.81 -0.94
C GLY A 139 -15.09 -5.88 -0.72
N ARG A 140 -15.54 -5.73 0.54
CA ARG A 140 -16.57 -4.73 0.94
C ARG A 140 -16.12 -3.28 0.79
N ARG A 141 -14.81 -3.01 0.64
CA ARG A 141 -14.26 -1.65 0.52
C ARG A 141 -13.92 -1.34 -0.93
N ALA A 142 -14.49 -0.23 -1.41
CA ALA A 142 -14.22 0.30 -2.74
C ALA A 142 -12.80 0.87 -2.83
N ALA A 143 -12.29 0.99 -4.07
CA ALA A 143 -11.07 1.74 -4.34
C ALA A 143 -11.22 3.17 -3.80
N GLY A 144 -10.13 3.75 -3.33
CA GLY A 144 -10.15 5.04 -2.66
C GLY A 144 -8.78 5.68 -2.52
N VAL A 145 -8.78 7.00 -2.44
CA VAL A 145 -7.58 7.78 -2.11
C VAL A 145 -7.64 8.16 -0.64
N HIS A 146 -6.60 7.83 0.11
CA HIS A 146 -6.50 8.08 1.54
C HIS A 146 -5.26 8.91 1.82
N VAL A 147 -5.42 9.96 2.64
CA VAL A 147 -4.32 10.79 3.11
C VAL A 147 -4.11 10.55 4.59
N TYR A 148 -2.87 10.33 4.96
CA TYR A 148 -2.40 10.19 6.33
C TYR A 148 -1.50 11.36 6.68
N ASN A 149 -1.61 11.81 7.92
CA ASN A 149 -0.64 12.73 8.49
C ASN A 149 0.56 11.91 9.01
N LEU A 150 1.76 12.28 8.59
CA LEU A 150 3.00 11.54 8.89
C LEU A 150 3.47 11.74 10.34
N ASP A 151 3.17 12.88 10.97
CA ASP A 151 3.55 13.15 12.36
C ASP A 151 2.73 12.31 13.35
N THR A 152 1.41 12.24 13.10
CA THR A 152 0.45 11.55 13.97
C THR A 152 0.20 10.11 13.55
N LEU A 153 0.62 9.74 12.34
CA LEU A 153 0.39 8.44 11.70
C LEU A 153 -1.08 8.01 11.73
N LYS A 154 -1.98 8.99 11.59
CA LYS A 154 -3.43 8.81 11.55
C LYS A 154 -3.98 9.22 10.19
N LEU A 155 -5.11 8.59 9.84
CA LEU A 155 -5.86 9.01 8.66
C LEU A 155 -6.34 10.44 8.87
N HIS A 156 -5.96 11.31 7.95
CA HIS A 156 -6.45 12.68 7.88
C HIS A 156 -7.78 12.72 7.12
N ALA A 157 -7.78 12.23 5.89
CA ALA A 157 -8.96 12.27 5.02
C ALA A 157 -9.02 11.06 4.08
N SER A 158 -10.25 10.67 3.72
CA SER A 158 -10.50 9.80 2.57
C SER A 158 -11.20 10.64 1.51
N LEU A 159 -10.55 10.83 0.36
CA LEU A 159 -11.04 11.76 -0.64
C LEU A 159 -12.30 11.20 -1.32
N PRO A 160 -13.29 12.05 -1.63
CA PRO A 160 -14.49 11.64 -2.34
C PRO A 160 -14.16 11.35 -3.82
N PRO A 161 -14.86 10.39 -4.45
CA PRO A 161 -14.75 10.18 -5.89
C PRO A 161 -15.01 11.47 -6.68
N PRO A 162 -14.44 11.59 -7.88
CA PRO A 162 -14.64 12.77 -8.72
C PRO A 162 -16.12 12.92 -9.10
N PRO A 163 -16.63 14.14 -9.27
CA PRO A 163 -17.98 14.38 -9.77
C PRO A 163 -18.28 13.56 -11.02
N GLY A 164 -19.50 13.02 -11.09
CA GLY A 164 -19.92 12.13 -12.18
C GLY A 164 -19.51 10.66 -12.02
N HIS A 165 -18.72 10.31 -11.00
CA HIS A 165 -18.33 8.93 -10.73
C HIS A 165 -18.92 8.42 -9.41
N ALA A 166 -19.61 7.27 -9.46
CA ALA A 166 -20.13 6.63 -8.25
C ALA A 166 -19.03 5.96 -7.39
N VAL A 167 -17.88 5.64 -8.00
CA VAL A 167 -16.73 4.98 -7.36
C VAL A 167 -15.44 5.59 -7.93
N TRP A 168 -14.35 5.54 -7.16
CA TRP A 168 -13.05 5.97 -7.65
C TRP A 168 -12.65 5.28 -8.97
N PRO A 169 -12.36 6.06 -10.02
CA PRO A 169 -11.80 5.51 -11.24
C PRO A 169 -10.34 5.05 -11.02
N PRO A 170 -9.80 4.17 -11.89
CA PRO A 170 -8.43 3.73 -11.78
C PRO A 170 -7.44 4.89 -11.91
N VAL A 171 -6.58 5.05 -10.90
CA VAL A 171 -5.50 6.04 -10.90
C VAL A 171 -4.27 5.43 -11.58
N ALA A 172 -3.70 6.18 -12.51
CA ALA A 172 -2.54 5.81 -13.31
C ALA A 172 -1.24 6.40 -12.77
N ALA A 173 -1.31 7.62 -12.22
CA ALA A 173 -0.18 8.30 -11.61
C ALA A 173 -0.66 9.28 -10.55
N MET A 174 0.22 9.64 -9.62
CA MET A 174 -0.05 10.63 -8.57
C MET A 174 1.19 11.45 -8.26
N ALA A 175 0.97 12.68 -7.79
CA ALA A 175 2.00 13.53 -7.19
C ALA A 175 1.38 14.38 -6.09
N LEU A 176 2.16 14.72 -5.07
CA LEU A 176 1.72 15.57 -3.96
C LEU A 176 2.69 16.74 -3.80
N SER A 177 2.16 17.96 -3.82
CA SER A 177 2.93 19.18 -3.61
C SER A 177 3.11 19.50 -2.12
N ALA A 178 4.14 20.32 -1.81
CA ALA A 178 4.34 20.88 -0.46
C ALA A 178 3.17 21.79 -0.01
N ALA A 179 2.40 22.34 -0.95
CA ALA A 179 1.26 23.18 -0.66
C ALA A 179 -0.03 22.38 -0.36
N GLY A 180 0.06 21.05 -0.21
CA GLY A 180 -1.09 20.20 0.08
C GLY A 180 -1.99 19.90 -1.13
N VAL A 181 -1.49 20.07 -2.35
CA VAL A 181 -2.26 19.72 -3.57
C VAL A 181 -1.88 18.32 -4.06
N LEU A 182 -2.85 17.42 -4.06
CA LEU A 182 -2.73 16.08 -4.62
C LEU A 182 -3.21 16.07 -6.08
N ALA A 183 -2.28 15.88 -7.00
CA ALA A 183 -2.59 15.65 -8.42
C ALA A 183 -2.71 14.15 -8.71
N LEU A 184 -3.76 13.76 -9.42
CA LEU A 184 -4.07 12.40 -9.82
C LEU A 184 -4.31 12.36 -11.32
N ALA A 185 -3.62 11.46 -12.02
CA ALA A 185 -3.94 11.10 -13.38
C ALA A 185 -4.80 9.85 -13.37
N VAL A 186 -5.92 9.93 -14.06
CA VAL A 186 -6.93 8.88 -14.15
C VAL A 186 -6.92 8.31 -15.57
N ARG A 187 -7.71 7.26 -15.82
CA ARG A 187 -8.00 6.76 -17.17
C ARG A 187 -8.38 7.91 -18.13
N ASP A 188 -8.06 7.70 -19.41
CA ASP A 188 -8.35 8.65 -20.51
C ASP A 188 -7.62 10.00 -20.37
N ASN A 189 -6.47 9.99 -19.69
CA ASN A 189 -5.62 11.15 -19.44
C ASN A 189 -6.34 12.29 -18.70
N ALA A 190 -7.41 11.97 -17.96
CA ALA A 190 -8.08 12.92 -17.07
C ALA A 190 -7.17 13.30 -15.90
N LEU A 191 -7.12 14.58 -15.56
CA LEU A 191 -6.34 15.11 -14.45
C LEU A 191 -7.24 15.70 -13.37
N LEU A 192 -6.99 15.31 -12.14
CA LEU A 192 -7.71 15.79 -10.97
C LEU A 192 -6.72 16.33 -9.95
N ALA A 193 -7.01 17.51 -9.43
CA ALA A 193 -6.29 18.12 -8.34
C ALA A 193 -7.24 18.22 -7.15
N TYR A 194 -6.81 17.72 -6.00
CA TYR A 194 -7.48 17.87 -4.72
C TYR A 194 -6.63 18.70 -3.79
N ASP A 195 -7.28 19.58 -3.04
CA ASP A 195 -6.70 20.13 -1.83
C ASP A 195 -6.88 19.10 -0.71
N ILE A 196 -5.76 18.66 -0.14
CA ILE A 196 -5.73 17.64 0.90
C ILE A 196 -6.40 18.09 2.19
N GLU A 197 -6.18 19.34 2.60
CA GLU A 197 -6.63 19.83 3.90
C GLU A 197 -8.15 19.95 3.93
N SER A 198 -8.74 20.46 2.85
CA SER A 198 -10.19 20.56 2.71
C SER A 198 -10.84 19.28 2.19
N ALA A 199 -10.05 18.32 1.69
CA ALA A 199 -10.50 17.12 0.99
C ALA A 199 -11.47 17.42 -0.17
N GLN A 200 -11.33 18.59 -0.81
CA GLN A 200 -12.15 19.04 -1.94
C GLN A 200 -11.33 19.12 -3.23
N LEU A 201 -12.03 19.16 -4.36
CA LEU A 201 -11.38 19.46 -5.63
C LEU A 201 -10.79 20.87 -5.62
N ALA A 202 -9.57 21.00 -6.11
CA ALA A 202 -8.95 22.29 -6.34
C ALA A 202 -9.77 23.10 -7.37
N PRO A 203 -9.71 24.45 -7.32
CA PRO A 203 -10.50 25.31 -8.20
C PRO A 203 -10.38 24.99 -9.70
N TRP A 204 -9.20 24.55 -10.14
CA TRP A 204 -8.98 24.17 -11.53
C TRP A 204 -9.77 22.92 -11.93
N SER A 205 -9.74 21.87 -11.12
CA SER A 205 -10.49 20.64 -11.40
C SER A 205 -11.99 20.80 -11.19
N SER A 206 -12.42 21.65 -10.25
CA SER A 206 -13.84 21.96 -10.07
C SER A 206 -14.39 22.75 -11.27
N ALA A 207 -13.62 23.66 -11.86
CA ALA A 207 -13.99 24.36 -13.09
C ALA A 207 -14.14 23.40 -14.28
N LEU A 208 -13.22 22.44 -14.43
CA LEU A 208 -13.32 21.39 -15.45
C LEU A 208 -14.56 20.51 -15.26
N ALA A 209 -14.82 20.07 -14.02
CA ALA A 209 -16.01 19.30 -13.69
C ALA A 209 -17.30 20.08 -13.98
N ALA A 210 -17.35 21.38 -13.67
CA ALA A 210 -18.49 22.24 -13.98
C ALA A 210 -18.71 22.39 -15.50
N ALA A 211 -17.63 22.39 -16.29
CA ALA A 211 -17.69 22.36 -17.75
C ALA A 211 -18.02 20.96 -18.32
N SER A 212 -18.19 19.94 -17.48
CA SER A 212 -18.35 18.53 -17.89
C SER A 212 -17.18 18.01 -18.75
N VAL A 213 -15.97 18.52 -18.50
CA VAL A 213 -14.74 18.14 -19.20
C VAL A 213 -13.80 17.46 -18.20
N ALA A 214 -13.25 16.29 -18.55
CA ALA A 214 -12.37 15.52 -17.66
C ALA A 214 -10.88 15.91 -17.78
N ALA A 215 -10.47 16.42 -18.95
CA ALA A 215 -9.15 16.98 -19.22
C ALA A 215 -9.22 17.94 -20.42
N PRO A 216 -8.28 18.90 -20.53
CA PRO A 216 -8.11 19.68 -21.75
C PRO A 216 -7.99 18.76 -22.99
N ALA A 217 -8.57 19.18 -24.12
CA ALA A 217 -8.68 18.36 -25.33
C ALA A 217 -7.33 17.84 -25.84
N GLU A 218 -6.29 18.66 -25.74
CA GLU A 218 -4.93 18.28 -26.14
C GLU A 218 -4.41 17.09 -25.32
N LEU A 219 -4.66 17.08 -24.01
CA LEU A 219 -4.22 16.03 -23.11
C LEU A 219 -5.01 14.73 -23.32
N ALA A 220 -6.32 14.87 -23.54
CA ALA A 220 -7.21 13.73 -23.84
C ALA A 220 -6.87 13.08 -25.19
N ALA A 221 -6.33 13.85 -26.15
CA ALA A 221 -5.93 13.36 -27.47
C ALA A 221 -4.54 12.69 -27.49
N LEU A 222 -3.76 12.77 -26.41
CA LEU A 222 -2.44 12.16 -26.36
C LEU A 222 -2.54 10.63 -26.43
N PRO A 223 -1.73 9.97 -27.27
CA PRO A 223 -1.68 8.52 -27.31
C PRO A 223 -1.05 7.96 -26.04
N GLY A 224 -1.64 6.89 -25.51
CA GLY A 224 -1.17 6.23 -24.30
C GLY A 224 -1.77 6.81 -23.02
N GLN A 225 -1.26 6.33 -21.88
CA GLN A 225 -1.74 6.70 -20.55
C GLN A 225 -0.64 7.45 -19.79
N ILE A 226 -1.01 8.52 -19.10
CA ILE A 226 -0.11 9.22 -18.17
C ILE A 226 0.40 8.23 -17.13
N CYS A 227 1.71 8.02 -17.09
CA CYS A 227 2.39 7.07 -16.20
C CYS A 227 3.12 7.73 -15.03
N GLY A 228 3.25 9.06 -15.04
CA GLY A 228 3.96 9.80 -14.02
C GLY A 228 3.44 11.23 -13.92
N LEU A 229 3.50 11.78 -12.70
CA LEU A 229 3.23 13.18 -12.39
C LEU A 229 4.33 13.68 -11.47
N SER A 230 4.66 14.97 -11.59
CA SER A 230 5.54 15.67 -10.67
C SER A 230 5.13 17.12 -10.60
N PHE A 231 5.31 17.72 -9.43
CA PHE A 231 5.27 19.18 -9.32
C PHE A 231 6.65 19.75 -9.63
N ASP A 232 6.68 21.00 -10.08
CA ASP A 232 7.94 21.73 -10.22
C ASP A 232 8.63 21.81 -8.84
N PRO A 233 9.92 21.49 -8.72
CA PRO A 233 10.66 21.60 -7.46
C PRO A 233 10.78 23.02 -6.91
N THR A 234 10.46 24.07 -7.69
CA THR A 234 10.54 25.46 -7.21
C THR A 234 9.36 25.85 -6.30
N PRO A 235 9.63 26.55 -5.18
CA PRO A 235 8.65 26.86 -4.13
C PRO A 235 7.58 27.85 -4.54
#